data_AF-A0A0F3GJX5-F1
#
_entry.id   AF-A0A0F3GJX5-F1
#
_cell.length_a   1.000
_cell.length_b   1.000
_cell.length_c   1.000
_cell.angle_alpha   90.00
_cell.angle_beta   90.00
_cell.angle_gamma   90.00
#
_symmetry.space_group_name_H-M   'P 1'
#
loop_
_entity.id
_entity.type
_entity.pdbx_description
1 polymer ?
#
loop_
_entity_poly.entity_id
_entity_poly.type
_entity_poly.pdbx_seq_one_letter_code
_entity_poly.pdbx_strand_id
1 'polypeptide(L)' 'MLQTIKKGDKVITSSGIYGLVESVSEKTVTLKIAENVRVKFGKAHIAGIRATEQED' A
#
# COMPACT_ATOMS: atom_id res chain seq x y z
N MET A 1 8.12 -8.71 11.64
CA MET A 1 7.04 -7.71 11.79
C MET A 1 6.08 -7.83 10.60
N LEU A 2 5.18 -8.82 10.60
CA LEU A 2 4.08 -8.90 9.65
C LEU A 2 3.05 -7.81 10.03
N GLN A 3 3.30 -6.57 9.63
CA GLN A 3 2.24 -5.56 9.69
C GLN A 3 1.13 -6.03 8.74
N THR A 4 -0.02 -6.37 9.31
CA THR A 4 -1.20 -6.79 8.55
C THR A 4 -1.73 -5.58 7.79
N ILE A 5 -1.36 -5.49 6.51
CA ILE A 5 -1.92 -4.52 5.56
C ILE A 5 -3.42 -4.79 5.46
N LYS A 6 -4.21 -3.75 5.72
CA LYS A 6 -5.67 -3.76 5.57
C LYS A 6 -6.12 -2.74 4.53
N LYS A 7 -7.36 -2.92 4.04
CA LYS A 7 -8.02 -1.93 3.19
C LYS A 7 -8.09 -0.59 3.92
N GLY A 8 -7.76 0.49 3.21
CA GLY A 8 -7.72 1.86 3.73
C GLY A 8 -6.34 2.29 4.26
N ASP A 9 -5.37 1.38 4.38
CA ASP A 9 -4.02 1.75 4.78
C ASP A 9 -3.34 2.57 3.68
N LYS A 10 -2.62 3.62 4.09
CA LYS A 10 -1.67 4.32 3.24
C LYS A 10 -0.35 3.57 3.30
N VAL A 11 0.21 3.23 2.15
CA VAL A 11 1.45 2.45 2.08
C VAL A 11 2.44 3.11 1.14
N ILE A 12 3.71 2.74 1.31
CA ILE A 12 4.78 3.03 0.36
C ILE A 12 5.35 1.71 -0.17
N THR A 13 5.52 1.63 -1.48
CA THR A 13 6.19 0.48 -2.12
C THR A 13 7.70 0.60 -2.00
N SER A 14 8.43 -0.49 -2.20
CA SER A 14 9.90 -0.50 -2.24
C SER A 14 10.49 0.42 -3.32
N SER A 15 9.71 0.79 -4.33
CA SER A 15 10.10 1.72 -5.40
C SER A 15 9.74 3.18 -5.10
N GLY A 16 9.27 3.51 -3.89
CA GLY A 16 8.91 4.86 -3.47
C GLY A 16 7.53 5.33 -3.93
N ILE A 17 6.66 4.42 -4.40
CA ILE A 17 5.30 4.79 -4.82
C ILE A 17 4.41 4.84 -3.59
N TYR A 18 3.71 5.96 -3.44
CA TYR A 18 2.69 6.15 -2.42
C TYR A 18 1.32 5.73 -2.96
N GLY A 19 0.56 4.99 -2.16
CA GLY A 19 -0.77 4.55 -2.55
C GLY A 19 -1.64 4.21 -1.36
N LEU A 20 -2.94 4.11 -1.64
CA LEU A 20 -3.95 3.65 -0.68
C LEU A 20 -4.37 2.22 -1.02
N VAL A 21 -4.40 1.35 -0.03
CA VAL A 21 -4.82 -0.03 -0.20
C VAL A 21 -6.32 -0.11 -0.42
N GLU A 22 -6.72 -0.57 -1.61
CA GLU A 22 -8.12 -0.78 -1.96
C GLU A 22 -8.57 -2.23 -1.72
N SER A 23 -7.68 -3.20 -1.96
CA SER A 23 -7.92 -4.60 -1.67
C SER A 23 -6.63 -5.36 -1.39
N VAL A 24 -6.74 -6.43 -0.58
CA VAL A 24 -5.63 -7.30 -0.21
C VAL A 24 -6.02 -8.73 -0.57
N SER A 25 -5.13 -9.42 -1.24
CA SER A 25 -5.20 -10.86 -1.51
C SER A 25 -4.02 -11.54 -0.81
N GLU A 26 -3.92 -12.86 -0.90
CA GLU A 26 -2.84 -13.62 -0.24
C GLU A 26 -1.44 -13.17 -0.67
N LYS A 27 -1.22 -12.99 -1.98
CA LYS A 27 0.09 -12.66 -2.56
C LYS A 27 0.19 -11.24 -3.12
N THR A 28 -0.94 -10.59 -3.35
CA THR A 28 -1.00 -9.29 -4.04
C THR A 28 -1.86 -8.28 -3.29
N VAL A 29 -1.57 -7.00 -3.50
CA VAL A 29 -2.31 -5.87 -2.93
C VAL A 29 -2.67 -4.93 -4.07
N THR A 30 -3.92 -4.46 -4.12
CA THR A 30 -4.33 -3.43 -5.07
C THR A 30 -4.20 -2.07 -4.41
N LEU A 31 -3.39 -1.20 -5.01
CA LEU A 31 -3.17 0.16 -4.57
C LEU A 31 -3.84 1.14 -5.52
N LYS A 32 -4.56 2.10 -4.95
CA LYS A 32 -5.00 3.31 -5.63
C LYS A 32 -3.91 4.36 -5.51
N ILE A 33 -3.32 4.75 -6.63
CA ILE A 33 -2.24 5.76 -6.68
C ILE A 33 -2.76 7.14 -7.13
N ALA A 34 -3.86 7.16 -7.88
CA ALA A 34 -4.54 8.38 -8.31
C ALA A 34 -6.04 8.08 -8.52
N GLU A 35 -6.82 9.09 -8.84
CA GLU A 35 -8.23 8.91 -9.19
C GLU A 35 -8.34 8.01 -10.43
N ASN A 36 -9.16 6.95 -10.34
CA ASN A 36 -9.30 5.89 -11.35
C ASN A 36 -8.05 5.07 -11.71
N VAL A 37 -6.89 5.32 -11.08
CA VAL A 37 -5.68 4.51 -11.32
C VAL A 37 -5.47 3.51 -10.20
N ARG A 38 -5.67 2.24 -10.53
CA ARG A 38 -5.50 1.08 -9.64
C ARG A 38 -4.40 0.19 -10.18
N VAL A 39 -3.44 -0.14 -9.34
CA VAL A 39 -2.29 -0.96 -9.72
C VAL A 39 -2.15 -2.11 -8.73
N LYS A 40 -1.92 -3.31 -9.25
CA LYS A 40 -1.71 -4.51 -8.44
C LYS A 40 -0.21 -4.69 -8.18
N PHE A 41 0.15 -4.74 -6.91
CA PHE A 41 1.52 -4.97 -6.45
C PHE A 41 1.62 -6.31 -5.73
N GLY A 42 2.80 -6.92 -5.77
CA GLY A 42 3.10 -8.06 -4.90
C GLY A 42 3.25 -7.58 -3.44
N LYS A 43 2.67 -8.32 -2.49
CA LYS A 43 2.74 -7.97 -1.06
C LYS A 43 4.17 -7.87 -0.53
N ALA A 44 5.08 -8.64 -1.10
CA ALA A 44 6.52 -8.62 -0.80
C ALA A 44 7.22 -7.29 -1.18
N HIS A 45 6.60 -6.45 -2.00
CA HIS A 45 7.15 -5.18 -2.47
C HIS A 45 6.56 -3.95 -1.76
N ILE A 46 5.83 -4.16 -0.66
CA ILE A 46 5.36 -3.09 0.20
C ILE A 46 6.43 -2.85 1.27
N ALA A 47 7.04 -1.66 1.25
CA ALA A 47 8.12 -1.32 2.18
C ALA A 47 7.58 -1.00 3.58
N GLY A 48 6.38 -0.43 3.67
CA GLY A 48 5.76 -0.17 4.97
C GLY A 48 4.38 0.47 4.87
N ILE A 49 3.63 0.38 5.97
CA ILE A 49 2.41 1.15 6.17
C ILE A 49 2.82 2.52 6.73
N ARG A 50 2.35 3.60 6.09
CA ARG A 50 2.47 4.94 6.63
C ARG A 50 1.37 5.13 7.67
N ALA A 51 1.74 5.01 8.94
CA ALA A 51 0.93 5.59 10.01
C ALA A 51 0.84 7.10 9.77
N THR A 52 -0.34 7.66 9.97
CA THR A 52 -0.71 9.04 9.61
C THR A 52 0.03 10.13 10.42
N GLU A 53 1.12 9.82 11.11
CA GLU A 53 1.80 10.71 12.07
C GLU A 53 3.15 11.28 11.59
N GLN A 54 3.44 11.25 10.30
CA GLN A 54 4.56 12.01 9.75
C GLN A 54 4.07 12.89 8.60
N GLU A 55 3.50 14.02 8.99
CA GLU A 55 3.60 15.28 8.24
C GLU A 55 5.08 15.65 8.19
N ASP A 56 5.64 15.68 6.99
CA ASP A 56 6.69 16.62 6.60
C ASP A 56 6.08 17.50 5.50
#